data_AF-A0A7D4CS60-F1
#
_entry.id   AF-A0A7D4CS60-F1
#
_cell.length_a   1.000
_cell.length_b   1.000
_cell.length_c   1.000
_cell.angle_alpha   90.00
_cell.angle_beta   90.00
_cell.angle_gamma   90.00
#
_symmetry.space_group_name_H-M   'P 1'
#
loop_
_entity.id
_entity.type
_entity.pdbx_description
1 polymer ?
#
loop_
_entity_poly.entity_id
_entity_poly.type
_entity_poly.pdbx_seq_one_letter_code
_entity_poly.pdbx_strand_id
1 'polypeptide(L)' 'MPDAPSLALRYVACDACGTVFARPDDPDEPAACGRCGARPLREISGIRGPDAYFSP' A
#
# COMPACT_ATOMS: atom_id res chain seq x y z
N MET A 1 9.75 -18.29 17.91
CA MET A 1 8.73 -18.42 16.86
C MET A 1 8.84 -17.17 16.01
N PRO A 2 9.18 -17.24 14.71
CA PRO A 2 9.11 -16.06 13.86
C PRO A 2 7.65 -15.60 13.83
N ASP A 3 7.46 -14.31 14.07
CA ASP A 3 6.18 -13.62 13.93
C ASP A 3 5.62 -13.98 12.54
N ALA A 4 4.46 -14.64 12.51
CA ALA A 4 3.85 -14.96 11.22
C ALA A 4 3.54 -13.64 10.54
N PRO A 5 4.03 -13.37 9.32
CA PRO A 5 3.82 -12.09 8.67
C PRO A 5 2.31 -11.86 8.64
N SER A 6 1.89 -10.73 9.21
CA SER A 6 0.49 -10.35 9.20
C SER A 6 0.03 -10.38 7.75
N LEU A 7 -0.90 -11.28 7.42
CA LEU A 7 -1.50 -11.40 6.07
C LEU A 7 -2.31 -10.14 5.68
N ALA A 8 -2.28 -9.10 6.51
CA ALA A 8 -2.79 -7.79 6.20
C ALA A 8 -1.98 -7.21 5.03
N LEU A 9 -2.68 -6.92 3.94
CA LEU A 9 -2.12 -6.24 2.79
C LEU A 9 -2.41 -4.75 2.92
N ARG A 10 -1.39 -3.92 2.72
CA ARG A 10 -1.53 -2.48 2.53
C ARG A 10 -1.39 -2.13 1.06
N TYR A 11 -2.18 -1.17 0.61
CA TYR A 11 -2.08 -0.61 -0.73
C TYR A 11 -1.25 0.67 -0.67
N VAL A 12 -0.20 0.76 -1.47
CA VAL A 12 0.69 1.93 -1.52
C VAL A 12 0.84 2.43 -2.94
N ALA A 13 0.83 3.74 -3.13
CA ALA A 13 1.01 4.41 -4.42
C ALA A 13 2.32 5.20 -4.46
N CYS A 14 2.98 5.18 -5.61
CA CYS A 14 4.09 6.07 -5.88
C CYS A 14 3.58 7.40 -6.44
N ASP A 15 3.88 8.51 -5.78
CA ASP A 15 3.48 9.84 -6.23
C ASP A 15 4.20 10.25 -7.53
N ALA A 16 5.46 9.83 -7.69
CA ALA A 16 6.28 10.18 -8.84
C ALA A 16 5.87 9.50 -10.16
N CYS A 17 5.31 8.28 -10.11
CA CYS A 17 4.95 7.53 -11.31
C CYS A 17 3.51 6.99 -11.32
N GLY A 18 2.72 7.29 -10.29
CA GLY A 18 1.33 6.87 -10.15
C GLY A 18 1.10 5.37 -9.98
N THR A 19 2.17 4.56 -9.83
CA THR A 19 2.02 3.09 -9.75
C THR A 19 1.55 2.66 -8.36
N VAL A 20 0.52 1.82 -8.32
CA VAL A 20 -0.05 1.22 -7.10
C VAL A 20 0.50 -0.18 -6.89
N PHE A 21 0.85 -0.51 -5.65
CA PHE A 21 1.35 -1.82 -5.23
C PHE A 21 0.52 -2.31 -4.04
N ALA A 22 0.18 -3.60 -4.04
CA ALA A 22 -0.30 -4.29 -2.84
C ALA A 22 0.91 -4.96 -2.18
N ARG A 23 1.21 -4.57 -0.95
CA ARG A 23 2.35 -5.12 -0.19
C ARG A 23 1.90 -5.64 1.16
N PRO A 24 2.62 -6.60 1.75
CA PRO A 24 2.42 -6.97 3.14
C PRO A 24 2.53 -5.75 4.05
N ASP A 25 1.71 -5.70 5.09
CA ASP A 25 1.83 -4.75 6.18
C ASP A 25 2.98 -5.17 7.10
N ASP A 26 4.19 -5.12 6.54
CA ASP A 26 5.42 -5.53 7.19
C ASP A 26 6.35 -4.31 7.33
N PRO A 27 6.90 -4.04 8.52
CA PRO A 27 7.77 -2.88 8.74
C PRO A 27 9.13 -3.01 8.02
N ASP A 28 9.55 -4.22 7.66
CA ASP A 28 10.82 -4.48 6.96
C ASP A 28 10.69 -4.37 5.43
N GLU A 29 9.46 -4.25 4.90
CA GLU A 29 9.25 -4.10 3.45
C GLU A 29 9.75 -2.74 2.93
N PRO A 30 10.40 -2.70 1.75
CA PRO A 30 10.99 -1.48 1.22
C PRO A 30 9.94 -0.42 0.89
N ALA A 31 10.05 0.74 1.55
CA ALA A 31 9.22 1.93 1.30
C ALA A 31 9.55 2.67 -0.02
N ALA A 32 10.16 1.99 -0.99
CA ALA A 32 10.57 2.53 -2.29
C ALA A 32 9.74 1.94 -3.42
N CYS A 33 9.49 2.75 -4.45
CA CYS A 33 8.79 2.29 -5.63
C CYS A 33 9.57 1.18 -6.33
N GLY A 34 8.96 0.01 -6.52
CA GLY A 34 9.56 -1.11 -7.25
C GLY A 34 9.74 -0.84 -8.76
N ARG A 35 9.20 0.28 -9.27
CA ARG A 35 9.30 0.67 -10.68
C ARG A 35 10.35 1.75 -10.94
N CYS A 36 10.29 2.86 -10.21
CA CYS A 36 11.19 4.00 -10.44
C CYS A 36 12.19 4.26 -9.30
N GLY A 37 12.12 3.50 -8.20
CA GLY A 37 12.97 3.71 -7.02
C GLY A 37 12.65 4.95 -6.19
N ALA A 38 11.67 5.77 -6.62
CA ALA A 38 11.29 6.98 -5.91
C ALA A 38 10.70 6.68 -4.51
N ARG A 39 10.96 7.60 -3.57
CA ARG A 39 10.46 7.61 -2.19
C ARG A 39 9.92 9.02 -1.88
N PRO A 40 8.91 9.15 -0.99
CA PRO A 40 8.19 8.09 -0.28
C PRO A 40 7.05 7.47 -1.10
N LEU A 41 6.63 6.25 -0.73
CA LEU A 41 5.36 5.69 -1.15
C LEU A 41 4.25 6.18 -0.22
N ARG A 42 3.12 6.58 -0.79
CA ARG A 42 1.93 7.01 -0.04
C ARG A 42 1.01 5.82 0.19
N GLU A 43 0.65 5.55 1.44
CA GLU A 43 -0.35 4.52 1.74
C GLU A 43 -1.77 4.98 1.35
N ILE A 44 -2.52 4.05 0.78
CA ILE A 44 -3.93 4.19 0.42
C ILE A 44 -4.74 3.43 1.48
N SER A 45 -4.91 4.04 2.65
CA SER A 45 -5.59 3.43 3.81
C SER A 45 -7.11 3.67 3.81
N GLY A 46 -7.70 4.08 2.67
CA GLY A 46 -8.98 4.81 2.72
C GLY A 46 -9.88 4.74 1.49
N ILE A 47 -10.11 3.56 0.89
CA ILE A 47 -11.35 3.39 0.10
C ILE A 47 -12.53 3.14 1.05
N ARG A 48 -12.78 4.13 1.90
CA ARG A 48 -14.11 4.50 2.39
C ARG A 48 -14.30 6.00 2.07
N GLY A 49 -13.95 6.37 0.85
CA GLY A 49 -14.38 7.65 0.31
C GLY A 49 -15.89 7.63 0.08
N PRO A 50 -16.57 8.79 0.09
CA PRO A 50 -18.02 8.89 -0.13
C PRO A 50 -18.50 8.32 -1.48
N ASP A 51 -17.60 7.96 -2.40
CA ASP A 51 -17.88 7.13 -3.58
C ASP A 51 -17.92 5.64 -3.24
N ALA A 52 -18.75 5.28 -2.27
CA ALA A 52 -19.14 3.91 -2.04
C ALA A 52 -19.99 3.45 -3.23
N TYR A 53 -19.35 2.81 -4.22
CA TYR A 53 -20.02 1.95 -5.20
C TYR A 53 -20.85 0.83 -4.54
N PHE A 54 -20.64 0.61 -3.24
CA PHE A 54 -21.46 -0.20 -2.34
C PHE A 54 -22.38 0.73 -1.52
N SER A 55 -23.46 1.21 -2.14
CA SER A 55 -24.66 1.59 -1.38
C SER A 55 -25.43 0.32 -0.98
N PRO A 56 -26.12 0.32 0.18
CA PRO A 56 -26.81 -0.85 0.74
C PRO A 56 -27.89 -1.44 -0.19
#